data_AF-A0A857GM70-F1
#
_entry.id   AF-A0A857GM70-F1
#
_cell.length_a   1.000
_cell.length_b   1.000
_cell.length_c   1.000
_cell.angle_alpha   90.00
_cell.angle_beta   90.00
_cell.angle_gamma   90.00
#
_symmetry.space_group_name_H-M   'P 1'
#
loop_
_entity.id
_entity.type
_entity.pdbx_description
1 polymer ?
#
loop_
_entity_poly.entity_id
_entity_poly.type
_entity_poly.pdbx_seq_one_letter_code
_entity_poly.pdbx_strand_id
1 'polypeptide(L)'
;MQSKYKISLLRANLLAAAVALSLWIPSAEPAAAVMMWLSIGWLLITALILDFSHRRSRGLPWQMLAGTLLLGLIASAPDRHALLIWAWGAVFMLPQDRWAAIFNGGAALVSCLVLMPHIPLPEWLLMTLSLSILLLLAMSRTHQLLTINGVIRQRLRLIPGLNLWAGEQLLRDLIREQTRSEREAIHADVLIVRVRRRQLWPVAQKLCELTYDFENVYRLNSTTLATLMLSKTPGEAASRRTLLVAALPDNVLTQHTPLMDIELASLTLDELSHFPASHLREVA
;
A
#
# COMPACT_ATOMS: atom_id res chain seq x y z
N MET A 1 -14.56 10.51 -3.82
CA MET A 1 -15.42 10.63 -2.61
C MET A 1 -15.79 9.30 -1.93
N GLN A 2 -15.41 8.11 -2.42
CA GLN A 2 -15.91 6.82 -1.90
C GLN A 2 -15.24 6.22 -0.64
N SER A 3 -14.15 6.80 -0.08
CA SER A 3 -13.44 6.15 1.04
C SER A 3 -13.97 6.51 2.45
N LYS A 4 -14.62 7.67 2.64
CA LYS A 4 -15.05 8.13 3.97
C LYS A 4 -16.15 7.24 4.58
N TYR A 5 -17.14 6.84 3.79
CA TYR A 5 -18.26 6.01 4.28
C TYR A 5 -17.82 4.60 4.69
N LYS A 6 -16.91 3.96 3.96
CA LYS A 6 -16.43 2.60 4.27
C LYS A 6 -15.61 2.53 5.55
N ILE A 7 -14.84 3.58 5.86
CA ILE A 7 -14.02 3.65 7.08
C ILE A 7 -14.91 3.84 8.31
N SER A 8 -15.93 4.71 8.23
CA SER A 8 -16.88 4.91 9.34
C SER A 8 -17.63 3.64 9.72
N LEU A 9 -18.01 2.82 8.73
CA LEU A 9 -18.69 1.54 8.94
C LEU A 9 -17.75 0.50 9.59
N LEU A 10 -16.49 0.43 9.12
CA LEU A 10 -15.50 -0.47 9.72
C LEU A 10 -15.17 -0.07 11.16
N ARG A 11 -15.06 1.23 11.44
CA ARG A 11 -14.88 1.76 12.80
C ARG A 11 -16.07 1.40 13.69
N ALA A 12 -17.31 1.55 13.19
CA ALA A 12 -18.50 1.15 13.92
C ALA A 12 -18.51 -0.36 14.23
N ASN A 13 -18.13 -1.21 13.27
CA ASN A 13 -18.03 -2.66 13.47
C ASN A 13 -16.98 -3.04 14.52
N LEU A 14 -15.82 -2.38 14.52
CA LEU A 14 -14.77 -2.62 15.53
C LEU A 14 -15.24 -2.21 16.94
N LEU A 15 -15.95 -1.08 17.04
CA LEU A 15 -16.53 -0.65 18.32
C LEU A 15 -17.64 -1.60 18.78
N ALA A 16 -18.51 -2.04 17.88
CA ALA A 16 -19.54 -3.03 18.18
C ALA A 16 -18.94 -4.36 18.66
N ALA A 17 -17.86 -4.81 18.04
CA ALA A 17 -17.12 -6.01 18.48
C ALA A 17 -16.51 -5.83 19.88
N ALA A 18 -15.95 -4.64 20.18
CA ALA A 18 -15.41 -4.34 21.50
C ALA A 18 -16.50 -4.33 22.58
N VAL A 19 -17.69 -3.78 22.28
CA VAL A 19 -18.85 -3.80 23.17
C VAL A 19 -19.38 -5.24 23.35
N ALA A 20 -19.46 -6.03 22.27
CA ALA A 20 -19.87 -7.42 22.38
C ALA A 20 -18.93 -8.24 23.28
N LEU A 21 -17.62 -8.04 23.15
CA LEU A 21 -16.63 -8.66 24.04
C LEU A 21 -16.75 -8.15 25.48
N SER A 22 -17.05 -6.87 25.70
CA SER A 22 -17.18 -6.32 27.06
C SER A 22 -18.38 -6.90 27.81
N LEU A 23 -19.46 -7.23 27.10
CA LEU A 23 -20.65 -7.88 27.67
C LEU A 23 -20.36 -9.30 28.17
N TRP A 24 -19.31 -9.97 27.68
CA TRP A 24 -18.93 -11.32 28.10
C TRP A 24 -18.01 -11.34 29.34
N ILE A 25 -17.35 -10.21 29.66
CA ILE A 25 -16.41 -10.07 30.79
C ILE A 25 -17.00 -10.49 32.14
N PRO A 26 -18.24 -10.10 32.52
CA PRO A 26 -18.76 -10.40 33.86
C PRO A 26 -18.87 -11.89 34.15
N SER A 27 -18.93 -12.71 33.10
CA SER A 27 -19.03 -14.16 33.19
C SER A 27 -17.68 -14.87 33.08
N ALA A 28 -16.60 -14.16 32.77
CA ALA A 28 -15.33 -14.74 32.36
C ALA A 28 -14.42 -15.10 33.55
N GLU A 29 -13.70 -16.22 33.40
CA GLU A 29 -12.60 -16.58 34.30
C GLU A 29 -11.48 -15.52 34.26
N PRO A 30 -10.69 -15.34 35.33
CA PRO A 30 -9.71 -14.25 35.44
C PRO A 30 -8.69 -14.22 34.29
N ALA A 31 -8.24 -15.38 33.81
CA ALA A 31 -7.32 -15.47 32.66
C ALA A 31 -7.98 -15.02 31.35
N ALA A 32 -9.23 -15.43 31.10
CA ALA A 32 -10.00 -15.02 29.94
C ALA A 32 -10.37 -13.53 29.99
N ALA A 33 -10.69 -13.01 31.17
CA ALA A 33 -11.00 -11.59 31.39
C ALA A 33 -9.82 -10.68 31.02
N VAL A 34 -8.59 -11.06 31.38
CA VAL A 34 -7.37 -10.32 30.97
C VAL A 34 -7.23 -10.29 29.45
N MET A 35 -7.43 -11.43 28.77
CA MET A 35 -7.35 -11.49 27.30
C MET A 35 -8.48 -10.71 26.62
N MET A 36 -9.68 -10.69 27.21
CA MET A 36 -10.78 -9.84 26.75
C MET A 36 -10.44 -8.36 26.85
N TRP A 37 -9.91 -7.91 27.99
CA TRP A 37 -9.48 -6.52 28.17
C TRP A 37 -8.38 -6.11 27.19
N LEU A 38 -7.39 -6.97 26.96
CA LEU A 38 -6.34 -6.74 25.95
C LEU A 38 -6.93 -6.67 24.54
N SER A 39 -7.89 -7.53 24.21
CA SER A 39 -8.58 -7.55 22.91
C SER A 39 -9.44 -6.31 22.70
N ILE A 40 -10.17 -5.87 23.72
CA ILE A 40 -10.97 -4.63 23.70
C ILE A 40 -10.06 -3.42 23.53
N GLY A 41 -8.96 -3.36 24.28
CA GLY A 41 -7.94 -2.31 24.14
C GLY A 41 -7.40 -2.27 22.71
N TRP A 42 -7.05 -3.42 22.14
CA TRP A 42 -6.59 -3.52 20.77
C TRP A 42 -7.64 -3.07 19.74
N LEU A 43 -8.91 -3.47 19.91
CA LEU A 43 -10.01 -3.06 19.02
C LEU A 43 -10.27 -1.55 19.08
N LEU A 44 -10.27 -0.96 20.27
CA LEU A 44 -10.43 0.48 20.48
C LEU A 44 -9.28 1.27 19.86
N ILE A 45 -8.04 0.86 20.14
CA ILE A 45 -6.85 1.49 19.54
C ILE A 45 -6.90 1.35 18.02
N THR A 46 -7.27 0.17 17.50
CA THR A 46 -7.42 -0.05 16.06
C THR A 46 -8.47 0.85 15.45
N ALA A 47 -9.63 1.02 16.10
CA ALA A 47 -10.73 1.88 15.68
C ALA A 47 -10.36 3.37 15.67
N LEU A 48 -9.59 3.84 16.67
CA LEU A 48 -9.15 5.24 16.76
C LEU A 48 -8.07 5.57 15.72
N ILE A 49 -7.12 4.67 15.48
CA ILE A 49 -6.03 4.91 14.51
C ILE A 49 -6.52 4.66 13.07
N LEU A 50 -7.68 4.03 12.86
CA LEU A 50 -8.22 3.68 11.54
C LEU A 50 -8.37 4.91 10.62
N ASP A 51 -8.80 6.05 11.17
CA ASP A 51 -8.97 7.31 10.43
C ASP A 51 -7.65 7.91 9.92
N PHE A 52 -6.52 7.58 10.57
CA PHE A 52 -5.17 8.01 10.17
C PHE A 52 -4.48 7.04 9.19
N SER A 53 -5.16 5.97 8.76
CA SER A 53 -4.54 4.76 8.20
C SER A 53 -4.66 4.59 6.67
N HIS A 54 -4.78 5.66 5.88
CA HIS A 54 -4.85 5.50 4.42
C HIS A 54 -3.53 5.03 3.77
N ARG A 55 -2.39 5.15 4.47
CA ARG A 55 -1.05 4.88 3.91
C ARG A 55 -0.10 4.05 4.77
N ARG A 56 -0.45 3.74 6.02
CA ARG A 56 0.44 2.96 6.89
C ARG A 56 0.08 1.49 6.77
N SER A 57 0.86 0.74 5.98
CA SER A 57 0.92 -0.73 6.11
C SER A 57 1.43 -0.99 7.51
N ARG A 58 0.52 -1.14 8.48
CA ARG A 58 0.89 -1.48 9.86
C ARG A 58 1.62 -2.82 9.75
N GLY A 59 2.92 -2.79 10.05
CA GLY A 59 3.81 -3.91 9.77
C GLY A 59 3.41 -5.19 10.50
N LEU A 60 4.20 -6.24 10.27
CA LEU A 60 4.13 -7.56 10.89
C LEU A 60 3.49 -7.60 12.30
N PRO A 61 3.92 -6.77 13.29
CA PRO A 61 3.48 -6.96 14.68
C PRO A 61 1.97 -6.73 14.90
N TRP A 62 1.31 -5.83 14.15
CA TRP A 62 -0.07 -5.45 14.49
C TRP A 62 -1.09 -6.54 14.13
N GLN A 63 -0.84 -7.28 13.05
CA GLN A 63 -1.71 -8.36 12.59
C GLN A 63 -1.44 -9.67 13.32
N MET A 64 -0.17 -9.93 13.68
CA MET A 64 0.18 -11.05 14.53
C MET A 64 -0.46 -10.88 15.92
N LEU A 65 -0.53 -9.65 16.44
CA LEU A 65 -1.17 -9.36 17.72
C LEU A 65 -2.68 -9.72 17.71
N ALA A 66 -3.37 -9.46 16.61
CA ALA A 66 -4.78 -9.86 16.46
C ALA A 66 -4.94 -11.39 16.54
N GLY A 67 -4.07 -12.13 15.84
CA GLY A 67 -4.05 -13.58 15.87
C GLY A 67 -3.68 -14.17 17.23
N THR A 68 -2.69 -13.58 17.92
CA THR A 68 -2.31 -14.03 19.27
C THR A 68 -3.42 -13.81 20.28
N LEU A 69 -4.10 -12.67 20.21
CA LEU A 69 -5.22 -12.36 21.10
C LEU A 69 -6.40 -13.30 20.86
N LEU A 70 -6.72 -13.58 19.60
CA LEU A 70 -7.79 -14.52 19.25
C LEU A 70 -7.48 -15.96 19.71
N LEU A 71 -6.26 -16.43 19.44
CA LEU A 71 -5.80 -17.73 19.93
C LEU A 71 -5.82 -17.79 21.47
N GLY A 72 -5.34 -16.73 22.14
CA GLY A 72 -5.32 -16.63 23.59
C GLY A 72 -6.72 -16.68 24.21
N LEU A 73 -7.70 -16.00 23.60
CA LEU A 73 -9.10 -16.07 24.02
C LEU A 73 -9.66 -17.49 23.92
N ILE A 74 -9.45 -18.14 22.77
CA ILE A 74 -9.90 -19.52 22.55
C ILE A 74 -9.23 -20.50 23.53
N ALA A 75 -7.92 -20.36 23.74
CA ALA A 75 -7.16 -21.22 24.65
C ALA A 75 -7.51 -21.00 26.13
N SER A 76 -7.91 -19.79 26.51
CA SER A 76 -8.21 -19.45 27.91
C SER A 76 -9.50 -20.09 28.43
N ALA A 77 -10.49 -20.32 27.56
CA ALA A 77 -11.74 -21.01 27.92
C ALA A 77 -12.39 -21.58 26.64
N PRO A 78 -11.95 -22.77 26.19
CA PRO A 78 -12.33 -23.34 24.89
C PRO A 78 -13.83 -23.61 24.78
N ASP A 79 -14.48 -24.06 25.86
CA ASP A 79 -15.92 -24.37 25.86
C ASP A 79 -16.80 -23.13 25.66
N ARG A 80 -16.38 -21.99 26.22
CA ARG A 80 -17.15 -20.74 26.17
C ARG A 80 -16.85 -19.91 24.92
N HIS A 81 -15.62 -20.02 24.40
CA HIS A 81 -15.15 -19.22 23.29
C HIS A 81 -15.04 -20.00 21.98
N ALA A 82 -15.56 -21.23 21.90
CA ALA A 82 -15.52 -22.05 20.69
C ALA A 82 -16.06 -21.31 19.46
N LEU A 83 -17.11 -20.48 19.63
CA LEU A 83 -17.69 -19.66 18.55
C LEU A 83 -16.70 -18.64 17.95
N LEU A 84 -15.67 -18.21 18.69
CA LEU A 84 -14.65 -17.30 18.19
C LEU A 84 -13.77 -17.93 17.11
N ILE A 85 -13.83 -19.25 16.90
CA ILE A 85 -13.12 -19.92 15.79
C ILE A 85 -13.46 -19.28 14.44
N TRP A 86 -14.68 -18.78 14.26
CA TRP A 86 -15.11 -18.12 13.03
C TRP A 86 -14.51 -16.73 12.82
N ALA A 87 -14.00 -16.10 13.89
CA ALA A 87 -13.34 -14.80 13.80
C ALA A 87 -12.02 -14.88 13.01
N TRP A 88 -11.42 -16.08 12.87
CA TRP A 88 -10.30 -16.30 11.95
C TRP A 88 -10.64 -15.89 10.51
N GLY A 89 -11.90 -16.04 10.09
CA GLY A 89 -12.38 -15.53 8.82
C GLY A 89 -12.18 -14.03 8.65
N ALA A 90 -12.57 -13.25 9.65
CA ALA A 90 -12.40 -11.79 9.65
C ALA A 90 -10.91 -11.40 9.66
N VAL A 91 -10.08 -12.15 10.41
CA VAL A 91 -8.62 -11.94 10.44
C VAL A 91 -8.04 -12.12 9.03
N PHE A 92 -8.38 -13.19 8.33
CA PHE A 92 -7.89 -13.48 6.97
C PHE A 92 -8.51 -12.62 5.86
N MET A 93 -9.63 -11.95 6.12
CA MET A 93 -10.19 -10.93 5.22
C MET A 93 -9.40 -9.61 5.25
N LEU A 94 -8.53 -9.40 6.24
CA LEU A 94 -7.64 -8.25 6.27
C LEU A 94 -6.46 -8.46 5.31
N PRO A 95 -5.93 -7.39 4.68
CA PRO A 95 -4.75 -7.51 3.82
C PRO A 95 -3.50 -7.80 4.66
N GLN A 96 -3.00 -9.04 4.63
CA GLN A 96 -1.85 -9.48 5.43
C GLN A 96 -0.58 -9.66 4.60
N ASP A 97 0.58 -9.47 5.24
CA ASP A 97 1.86 -9.91 4.67
C ASP A 97 2.00 -11.44 4.78
N ARG A 98 2.84 -12.06 3.94
CA ARG A 98 3.01 -13.52 3.86
C ARG A 98 3.36 -14.13 5.22
N TRP A 99 4.22 -13.48 6.00
CA TRP A 99 4.60 -13.96 7.33
C TRP A 99 3.44 -13.90 8.33
N ALA A 100 2.64 -12.83 8.30
CA ALA A 100 1.46 -12.72 9.16
C ALA A 100 0.41 -13.77 8.78
N ALA A 101 0.23 -14.05 7.49
CA ALA A 101 -0.68 -15.09 7.01
C ALA A 101 -0.23 -16.51 7.45
N ILE A 102 1.07 -16.82 7.34
CA ILE A 102 1.63 -18.09 7.82
C ILE A 102 1.43 -18.22 9.33
N PHE A 103 1.75 -17.17 10.09
CA PHE A 103 1.57 -17.16 11.54
C PHE A 103 0.11 -17.36 11.95
N ASN A 104 -0.81 -16.59 11.35
CA ASN A 104 -2.24 -16.70 11.62
C ASN A 104 -2.82 -18.05 11.15
N GLY A 105 -2.27 -18.63 10.09
CA GLY A 105 -2.64 -19.99 9.65
C GLY A 105 -2.22 -21.05 10.67
N GLY A 106 -1.00 -20.94 11.20
CA GLY A 106 -0.54 -21.77 12.30
C GLY A 106 -1.39 -21.59 13.56
N ALA A 107 -1.70 -20.35 13.94
CA ALA A 107 -2.54 -20.05 15.10
C ALA A 107 -3.99 -20.56 14.93
N ALA A 108 -4.56 -20.51 13.73
CA ALA A 108 -5.86 -21.11 13.43
C ALA A 108 -5.83 -22.64 13.57
N LEU A 109 -4.78 -23.30 13.07
CA LEU A 109 -4.60 -24.74 13.25
C LEU A 109 -4.47 -25.12 14.73
N VAL A 110 -3.67 -24.37 15.50
CA VAL A 110 -3.55 -24.58 16.96
C VAL A 110 -4.91 -24.39 17.64
N SER A 111 -5.70 -23.39 17.22
CA SER A 111 -7.06 -23.20 17.74
C SER A 111 -7.93 -24.44 17.50
N CYS A 112 -7.90 -25.02 16.29
CA CYS A 112 -8.63 -26.26 15.99
C CYS A 112 -8.19 -27.43 16.88
N LEU A 113 -6.89 -27.55 17.16
CA LEU A 113 -6.37 -28.60 18.05
C LEU A 113 -6.81 -28.41 19.51
N VAL A 114 -6.87 -27.16 19.99
CA VAL A 114 -7.36 -26.81 21.33
C VAL A 114 -8.84 -27.17 21.49
N LEU A 115 -9.66 -27.01 20.44
CA LEU A 115 -11.07 -27.39 20.46
C LEU A 115 -11.31 -28.90 20.28
N MET A 116 -10.35 -29.65 19.73
CA MET A 116 -10.50 -31.08 19.43
C MET A 116 -11.03 -31.93 20.60
N PRO A 117 -10.54 -31.80 21.85
CA PRO A 117 -11.04 -32.62 22.95
C PRO A 117 -12.44 -32.21 23.46
N HIS A 118 -12.97 -31.05 23.06
CA HIS A 118 -14.23 -30.49 23.57
C HIS A 118 -15.41 -30.70 22.62
N ILE A 119 -15.16 -31.15 21.38
CA ILE A 119 -16.15 -31.29 20.31
C ILE A 119 -16.13 -32.73 19.81
N PRO A 120 -17.28 -33.38 19.58
CA PRO A 120 -17.30 -34.72 19.01
C PRO A 120 -16.65 -34.72 17.62
N LEU A 121 -15.91 -35.79 17.32
CA LEU A 121 -15.12 -35.95 16.11
C LEU A 121 -15.83 -35.57 14.78
N PRO A 122 -17.10 -35.96 14.51
CA PRO A 122 -17.77 -35.55 13.28
C PRO A 122 -18.02 -34.05 13.18
N GLU A 123 -18.40 -33.39 14.29
CA GLU A 123 -18.61 -31.94 14.32
C GLU A 123 -17.29 -31.18 14.18
N TRP A 124 -16.23 -31.69 14.81
CA TRP A 124 -14.89 -31.12 14.68
C TRP A 124 -14.39 -31.20 13.22
N LEU A 125 -14.62 -32.32 12.53
CA LEU A 125 -14.23 -32.50 11.14
C LEU A 125 -15.01 -31.55 10.21
N LEU A 126 -16.32 -31.38 10.46
CA LEU A 126 -17.14 -30.42 9.74
C LEU A 126 -16.65 -28.97 9.98
N MET A 127 -16.38 -28.62 11.24
CA MET A 127 -15.89 -27.29 11.64
C MET A 127 -14.53 -26.98 10.98
N THR A 128 -13.59 -27.90 11.03
CA THR A 128 -12.25 -27.70 10.44
C THR A 128 -12.29 -27.59 8.93
N LEU A 129 -13.12 -28.40 8.26
CA LEU A 129 -13.29 -28.36 6.81
C LEU A 129 -13.95 -27.04 6.37
N SER A 130 -15.04 -26.65 7.02
CA SER A 130 -15.73 -25.39 6.74
C SER A 130 -14.85 -24.16 7.03
N LEU A 131 -14.10 -24.17 8.13
CA LEU A 131 -13.12 -23.13 8.43
C LEU A 131 -12.06 -23.07 7.33
N SER A 132 -11.52 -24.21 6.89
CA SER A 132 -10.50 -24.26 5.82
C SER A 132 -11.02 -23.66 4.51
N ILE A 133 -12.24 -23.98 4.10
CA ILE A 133 -12.89 -23.37 2.93
C ILE A 133 -13.02 -21.86 3.11
N LEU A 134 -13.46 -21.40 4.28
CA LEU A 134 -13.65 -20.00 4.57
C LEU A 134 -12.33 -19.22 4.54
N LEU A 135 -11.26 -19.78 5.10
CA LEU A 135 -9.92 -19.20 5.07
C LEU A 135 -9.37 -19.11 3.64
N LEU A 136 -9.53 -20.17 2.84
CA LEU A 136 -9.15 -20.18 1.42
C LEU A 136 -9.92 -19.10 0.64
N LEU A 137 -11.23 -18.98 0.88
CA LEU A 137 -12.06 -17.98 0.22
C LEU A 137 -11.66 -16.56 0.62
N ALA A 138 -11.42 -16.33 1.91
CA ALA A 138 -10.96 -15.04 2.43
C ALA A 138 -9.60 -14.66 1.81
N MET A 139 -8.67 -15.60 1.73
CA MET A 139 -7.34 -15.39 1.18
C MET A 139 -7.38 -15.17 -0.33
N SER A 140 -8.20 -15.92 -1.08
CA SER A 140 -8.43 -15.69 -2.50
C SER A 140 -8.98 -14.29 -2.76
N ARG A 141 -9.98 -13.87 -1.98
CA ARG A 141 -10.59 -12.53 -2.11
C ARG A 141 -9.61 -11.42 -1.75
N THR A 142 -8.80 -11.57 -0.70
CA THR A 142 -7.79 -10.56 -0.34
C THR A 142 -6.69 -10.49 -1.38
N HIS A 143 -6.25 -11.62 -1.94
CA HIS A 143 -5.32 -11.63 -3.08
C HIS A 143 -5.92 -10.90 -4.29
N GLN A 144 -7.16 -11.19 -4.65
CA GLN A 144 -7.85 -10.51 -5.76
C GLN A 144 -8.01 -9.01 -5.50
N LEU A 145 -8.34 -8.61 -4.27
CA LEU A 145 -8.42 -7.19 -3.89
C LEU A 145 -7.05 -6.53 -3.87
N LEU A 146 -5.99 -7.22 -3.46
CA LEU A 146 -4.63 -6.70 -3.47
C LEU A 146 -4.08 -6.56 -4.89
N THR A 147 -4.40 -7.48 -5.80
CA THR A 147 -4.00 -7.36 -7.21
C THR A 147 -4.77 -6.24 -7.90
N ILE A 148 -6.09 -6.18 -7.74
CA ILE A 148 -6.92 -5.09 -8.27
C ILE A 148 -6.51 -3.74 -7.67
N ASN A 149 -6.35 -3.65 -6.34
CA ASN A 149 -5.91 -2.43 -5.68
C ASN A 149 -4.44 -2.08 -5.94
N GLY A 150 -3.59 -3.06 -6.26
CA GLY A 150 -2.20 -2.84 -6.68
C GLY A 150 -2.16 -2.17 -8.05
N VAL A 151 -2.96 -2.68 -8.99
CA VAL A 151 -3.16 -2.07 -10.31
C VAL A 151 -3.84 -0.70 -10.20
N ILE A 152 -4.76 -0.52 -9.24
CA ILE A 152 -5.40 0.79 -8.97
C ILE A 152 -4.45 1.75 -8.23
N ARG A 153 -3.57 1.28 -7.33
CA ARG A 153 -2.53 2.10 -6.68
C ARG A 153 -1.43 2.51 -7.66
N GLN A 154 -1.13 1.67 -8.65
CA GLN A 154 -0.31 2.06 -9.80
C GLN A 154 -1.01 3.13 -10.66
N ARG A 155 -2.35 3.18 -10.64
CA ARG A 155 -3.19 4.17 -11.36
C ARG A 155 -3.63 5.38 -10.53
N LEU A 156 -3.25 5.48 -9.26
CA LEU A 156 -3.65 6.58 -8.37
C LEU A 156 -2.39 7.28 -7.88
N ARG A 157 -2.29 8.58 -8.18
CA ARG A 157 -1.26 9.52 -7.72
C ARG A 157 -0.58 9.06 -6.42
N LEU A 158 0.75 8.92 -6.47
CA LEU A 158 1.60 8.49 -5.36
C LEU A 158 1.44 9.37 -4.13
N ILE A 159 0.95 10.62 -4.27
CA ILE A 159 0.50 11.50 -3.18
C ILE A 159 -0.80 12.20 -3.62
N PRO A 160 -1.92 12.13 -2.86
CA PRO A 160 -3.11 12.91 -3.16
C PRO A 160 -2.79 14.41 -3.02
N GLY A 161 -3.09 15.20 -4.04
CA GLY A 161 -2.81 16.64 -4.07
C GLY A 161 -1.49 17.04 -4.75
N LEU A 162 -0.60 16.09 -5.07
CA LEU A 162 0.58 16.33 -5.90
C LEU A 162 0.46 15.55 -7.21
N ASN A 163 0.97 16.11 -8.31
CA ASN A 163 1.00 15.47 -9.62
C ASN A 163 2.12 14.42 -9.74
N LEU A 164 2.25 13.54 -8.73
CA LEU A 164 3.25 12.49 -8.69
C LEU A 164 2.64 11.13 -9.06
N TRP A 165 3.15 10.49 -10.09
CA TRP A 165 2.63 9.25 -10.69
C TRP A 165 3.68 8.13 -10.68
N ALA A 166 3.23 6.89 -10.84
CA ALA A 166 4.12 5.74 -10.97
C ALA A 166 4.84 5.75 -12.35
N GLY A 167 6.02 5.13 -12.43
CA GLY A 167 6.80 5.08 -13.67
C GLY A 167 6.06 4.44 -14.84
N GLU A 168 5.22 3.43 -14.60
CA GLU A 168 4.44 2.77 -15.65
C GLU A 168 3.45 3.71 -16.35
N GLN A 169 3.02 4.77 -15.66
CA GLN A 169 2.18 5.82 -16.24
C GLN A 169 2.98 6.68 -17.23
N LEU A 170 4.27 6.90 -16.98
CA LEU A 170 5.14 7.64 -17.89
C LEU A 170 5.17 7.00 -19.27
N LEU A 171 5.35 5.68 -19.38
CA LEU A 171 5.38 5.00 -20.69
C LEU A 171 4.11 5.22 -21.51
N ARG A 172 2.95 5.26 -20.85
CA ARG A 172 1.65 5.50 -21.51
C ARG A 172 1.50 6.96 -21.91
N ASP A 173 1.90 7.86 -21.03
CA ASP A 173 1.78 9.30 -21.25
C ASP A 173 2.80 9.76 -22.30
N LEU A 174 3.99 9.16 -22.40
CA LEU A 174 4.98 9.45 -23.44
C LEU A 174 4.41 9.18 -24.84
N ILE A 175 3.80 8.02 -25.07
CA ILE A 175 3.20 7.68 -26.38
C ILE A 175 2.10 8.69 -26.74
N ARG A 176 1.24 9.02 -25.77
CA ARG A 176 0.14 9.96 -25.96
C ARG A 176 0.63 11.37 -26.25
N GLU A 177 1.61 11.85 -25.48
CA GLU A 177 2.16 13.19 -25.63
C GLU A 177 3.06 13.31 -26.87
N GLN A 178 3.70 12.24 -27.35
CA GLN A 178 4.40 12.26 -28.64
C GLN A 178 3.40 12.43 -29.79
N THR A 179 2.32 11.64 -29.79
CA THR A 179 1.26 11.78 -30.81
C THR A 179 0.63 13.19 -30.76
N ARG A 180 0.53 13.79 -29.57
CA ARG A 180 0.00 15.14 -29.38
C ARG A 180 1.00 16.20 -29.85
N SER A 181 2.28 16.05 -29.52
CA SER A 181 3.40 16.89 -29.94
C SER A 181 3.45 16.99 -31.47
N GLU A 182 3.29 15.86 -32.17
CA GLU A 182 3.21 15.81 -33.63
C GLU A 182 1.98 16.54 -34.20
N ARG A 183 0.81 16.40 -33.56
CA ARG A 183 -0.45 17.00 -34.03
C ARG A 183 -0.57 18.49 -33.75
N GLU A 184 -0.15 18.94 -32.58
CA GLU A 184 -0.34 20.30 -32.07
C GLU A 184 0.93 21.17 -32.23
N ALA A 185 2.01 20.62 -32.80
CA ALA A 185 3.32 21.27 -32.93
C ALA A 185 3.84 21.84 -31.60
N ILE A 186 3.61 21.11 -30.51
CA ILE A 186 4.06 21.45 -29.15
C ILE A 186 5.42 20.79 -28.93
N HIS A 187 6.33 21.44 -28.20
CA HIS A 187 7.60 20.86 -27.82
C HIS A 187 7.47 20.18 -26.45
N ALA A 188 7.73 18.87 -26.41
CA ALA A 188 7.69 18.08 -25.19
C ALA A 188 9.08 17.58 -24.82
N ASP A 189 9.43 17.68 -23.54
CA ASP A 189 10.74 17.33 -22.99
C ASP A 189 10.58 16.37 -21.82
N VAL A 190 11.43 15.35 -21.76
CA VAL A 190 11.52 14.44 -20.62
C VAL A 190 12.75 14.82 -19.81
N LEU A 191 12.54 15.21 -18.55
CA LEU A 191 13.60 15.50 -17.60
C LEU A 191 13.68 14.37 -16.56
N ILE A 192 14.79 13.66 -16.53
CA ILE A 192 15.09 12.60 -15.58
C ILE A 192 15.99 13.16 -14.48
N VAL A 193 15.60 12.95 -13.23
CA VAL A 193 16.20 13.56 -12.06
C VAL A 193 16.59 12.46 -11.07
N ARG A 194 17.89 12.24 -10.87
CA ARG A 194 18.42 11.27 -9.91
C ARG A 194 18.85 11.95 -8.62
N VAL A 195 18.37 11.41 -7.51
CA VAL A 195 18.46 11.96 -6.16
C VAL A 195 18.88 10.87 -5.17
N ARG A 196 19.44 11.28 -4.03
CA ARG A 196 19.68 10.35 -2.92
C ARG A 196 18.35 9.86 -2.35
N ARG A 197 18.30 8.61 -1.87
CA ARG A 197 17.06 7.97 -1.36
C ARG A 197 16.33 8.79 -0.28
N ARG A 198 17.06 9.54 0.55
CA ARG A 198 16.49 10.42 1.61
C ARG A 198 15.89 11.73 1.06
N GLN A 199 16.34 12.19 -0.10
CA GLN A 199 15.93 13.45 -0.73
C GLN A 199 14.81 13.27 -1.77
N LEU A 200 14.42 12.03 -2.07
CA LEU A 200 13.41 11.74 -3.10
C LEU A 200 12.10 12.47 -2.85
N TRP A 201 11.56 12.42 -1.63
CA TRP A 201 10.27 13.03 -1.34
C TRP A 201 10.31 14.57 -1.33
N PRO A 202 11.28 15.23 -0.66
CA PRO A 202 11.44 16.68 -0.75
C PRO A 202 11.61 17.17 -2.19
N VAL A 203 12.42 16.48 -3.00
CA VAL A 203 12.66 16.85 -4.40
C VAL A 203 11.43 16.59 -5.27
N ALA A 204 10.72 15.47 -5.07
CA ALA A 204 9.49 15.19 -5.79
C ALA A 204 8.40 16.24 -5.51
N GLN A 205 8.27 16.67 -4.25
CA GLN A 205 7.35 17.73 -3.89
C GLN A 205 7.73 19.06 -4.55
N LYS A 206 9.02 19.45 -4.46
CA LYS A 206 9.51 20.68 -5.10
C LYS A 206 9.31 20.66 -6.61
N LEU A 207 9.54 19.51 -7.26
CA LEU A 207 9.24 19.34 -8.68
C LEU A 207 7.75 19.53 -8.96
N CYS A 208 6.86 18.91 -8.18
CA CYS A 208 5.41 19.07 -8.36
C CYS A 208 4.95 20.53 -8.18
N GLU A 209 5.59 21.30 -7.31
CA GLU A 209 5.30 22.73 -7.09
C GLU A 209 5.82 23.62 -8.23
N LEU A 210 6.89 23.22 -8.91
CA LEU A 210 7.50 23.96 -10.02
C LEU A 210 6.94 23.59 -11.40
N THR A 211 6.27 22.44 -11.51
CA THR A 211 5.57 21.98 -12.71
C THR A 211 4.14 22.52 -12.75
N TYR A 212 3.58 22.66 -13.95
CA TYR A 212 2.19 23.09 -14.10
C TYR A 212 1.20 21.97 -13.75
N ASP A 213 -0.07 22.32 -13.49
CA ASP A 213 -1.12 21.36 -13.13
C ASP A 213 -1.39 20.30 -14.21
N PHE A 214 -1.07 20.60 -15.47
CA PHE A 214 -1.20 19.69 -16.60
C PHE A 214 0.07 18.83 -16.82
N GLU A 215 1.14 19.10 -16.09
CA GLU A 215 2.37 18.33 -16.14
C GLU A 215 2.46 17.37 -14.97
N ASN A 216 3.06 16.22 -15.26
CA ASN A 216 3.14 15.11 -14.34
C ASN A 216 4.60 14.82 -14.00
N VAL A 217 4.85 14.64 -12.70
CA VAL A 217 6.08 14.07 -12.17
C VAL A 217 5.85 12.57 -11.98
N TYR A 218 6.84 11.76 -12.30
CA TYR A 218 6.80 10.31 -12.24
C TYR A 218 7.93 9.79 -11.35
N ARG A 219 7.67 8.74 -10.60
CA ARG A 219 8.69 8.04 -9.84
C ARG A 219 9.07 6.76 -10.56
N LEU A 220 10.29 6.71 -11.10
CA LEU A 220 10.82 5.53 -11.78
C LEU A 220 11.30 4.48 -10.78
N ASN A 221 12.04 4.88 -9.75
CA ASN A 221 12.53 3.95 -8.73
C ASN A 221 12.70 4.65 -7.35
N SER A 222 13.56 4.13 -6.47
CA SER A 222 13.80 4.71 -5.14
C SER A 222 14.78 5.89 -5.11
N THR A 223 15.40 6.22 -6.25
CA THR A 223 16.44 7.25 -6.41
C THR A 223 16.27 8.09 -7.67
N THR A 224 15.29 7.81 -8.52
CA THR A 224 15.11 8.46 -9.83
C THR A 224 13.65 8.88 -9.98
N LEU A 225 13.48 10.14 -10.35
CA LEU A 225 12.24 10.79 -10.72
C LEU A 225 12.32 11.17 -12.20
N ALA A 226 11.19 11.32 -12.86
CA ALA A 226 11.09 11.87 -14.19
C ALA A 226 9.98 12.92 -14.20
N THR A 227 10.05 13.92 -15.06
CA THR A 227 8.95 14.86 -15.28
C THR A 227 8.82 15.12 -16.77
N LEU A 228 7.58 15.21 -17.23
CA LEU A 228 7.27 15.53 -18.61
C LEU A 228 6.91 17.02 -18.67
N MET A 229 7.73 17.78 -19.39
CA MET A 229 7.56 19.22 -19.58
C MET A 229 6.97 19.48 -20.96
N LEU A 230 5.98 20.37 -21.02
CA LEU A 230 5.34 20.77 -22.27
C LEU A 230 5.55 22.27 -22.45
N SER A 231 5.97 22.69 -23.65
CA SER A 231 6.23 24.10 -24.00
C SER A 231 5.88 24.34 -25.46
N LYS A 232 5.56 25.59 -25.84
CA LYS A 232 5.18 25.88 -27.22
C LYS A 232 6.37 25.91 -28.17
N THR A 233 7.55 26.25 -27.65
CA THR A 233 8.77 26.40 -28.44
C THR A 233 9.96 25.74 -27.75
N PRO A 234 10.97 25.29 -28.52
CA PRO A 234 12.19 24.71 -27.95
C PRO A 234 12.98 25.71 -27.10
N GLY A 235 12.96 27.00 -27.45
CA GLY A 235 13.63 28.05 -26.66
C GLY A 235 12.99 28.28 -25.28
N GLU A 236 11.66 28.22 -25.21
CA GLU A 236 10.90 28.31 -23.95
C GLU A 236 11.16 27.07 -23.07
N ALA A 237 11.17 25.88 -23.67
CA ALA A 237 11.48 24.64 -22.98
C ALA A 237 12.88 24.66 -22.37
N ALA A 238 13.89 25.10 -23.14
CA ALA A 238 15.27 25.21 -22.67
C ALA A 238 15.41 26.22 -21.51
N SER A 239 14.78 27.39 -21.63
CA SER A 239 14.80 28.41 -20.58
C SER A 239 14.15 27.92 -19.29
N ARG A 240 13.00 27.25 -19.41
CA ARG A 240 12.26 26.71 -18.29
C ARG A 240 12.97 25.53 -17.62
N ARG A 241 13.62 24.67 -18.41
CA ARG A 241 14.46 23.59 -17.89
C ARG A 241 15.58 24.16 -17.02
N THR A 242 16.27 25.21 -17.47
CA THR A 242 17.33 25.86 -16.68
C THR A 242 16.80 26.40 -15.36
N LEU A 243 15.62 27.03 -15.37
CA LEU A 243 14.97 27.52 -14.14
C LEU A 243 14.58 26.38 -13.18
N LEU A 244 14.04 25.28 -13.71
CA LEU A 244 13.70 24.09 -12.92
C LEU A 244 14.94 23.48 -12.28
N VAL A 245 16.01 23.27 -13.06
CA VAL A 245 17.26 22.69 -12.57
C VAL A 245 17.92 23.59 -11.52
N ALA A 246 17.95 24.91 -11.75
CA ALA A 246 18.49 25.87 -10.79
C ALA A 246 17.69 25.93 -9.46
N ALA A 247 16.41 25.58 -9.49
CA ALA A 247 15.59 25.49 -8.29
C ALA A 247 15.76 24.16 -7.54
N LEU A 248 16.40 23.13 -8.12
CA LEU A 248 16.66 21.87 -7.45
C LEU A 248 17.92 21.96 -6.55
N PRO A 249 18.05 21.09 -5.54
CA PRO A 249 19.28 21.05 -4.73
C PRO A 249 20.51 20.69 -5.57
N ASP A 250 21.69 21.24 -5.24
CA ASP A 250 22.95 21.06 -6.00
C ASP A 250 23.42 19.58 -6.12
N ASN A 251 22.89 18.69 -5.28
CA ASN A 251 23.28 17.27 -5.23
C ASN A 251 22.43 16.36 -6.13
N VAL A 252 21.82 16.92 -7.17
CA VAL A 252 20.86 16.23 -8.03
C VAL A 252 21.43 16.10 -9.43
N LEU A 253 21.42 14.89 -9.97
CA LEU A 253 21.83 14.63 -11.35
C LEU A 253 20.62 14.75 -12.26
N THR A 254 20.71 15.56 -13.30
CA THR A 254 19.61 15.82 -14.24
C THR A 254 20.02 15.44 -15.65
N GLN A 255 19.16 14.70 -16.34
CA GLN A 255 19.30 14.36 -17.75
C GLN A 255 18.03 14.81 -18.48
N HIS A 256 18.21 15.38 -19.66
CA HIS A 256 17.12 15.84 -20.50
C HIS A 256 17.18 15.11 -21.84
N THR A 257 16.01 14.71 -22.32
CA THR A 257 15.84 14.15 -23.66
C THR A 257 14.56 14.73 -24.26
N PRO A 258 14.61 15.35 -25.45
CA PRO A 258 13.40 15.80 -26.13
C PRO A 258 12.55 14.59 -26.55
N LEU A 259 11.23 14.70 -26.41
CA LEU A 259 10.31 13.58 -26.59
C LEU A 259 10.34 13.00 -28.01
N MET A 260 10.62 13.83 -29.01
CA MET A 260 10.71 13.41 -30.41
C MET A 260 11.92 12.53 -30.72
N ASP A 261 12.97 12.61 -29.90
CA ASP A 261 14.20 11.82 -30.10
C ASP A 261 14.15 10.48 -29.35
N ILE A 262 13.05 10.17 -28.66
CA ILE A 262 12.88 8.94 -27.90
C ILE A 262 12.22 7.87 -28.79
N GLU A 263 12.93 6.78 -29.03
CA GLU A 263 12.38 5.58 -29.66
C GLU A 263 11.45 4.83 -28.70
N LEU A 264 10.15 5.16 -28.74
CA LEU A 264 9.15 4.63 -27.80
C LEU A 264 8.81 3.14 -28.00
N ALA A 265 9.13 2.57 -29.16
CA ALA A 265 8.80 1.19 -29.50
C ALA A 265 9.64 0.14 -28.73
N SER A 266 10.84 0.51 -28.29
CA SER A 266 11.77 -0.34 -27.53
C SER A 266 11.90 0.05 -26.06
N LEU A 267 11.33 1.20 -25.67
CA LEU A 267 11.62 1.85 -24.40
C LEU A 267 11.09 1.07 -23.18
N THR A 268 12.00 0.61 -22.33
CA THR A 268 11.68 0.01 -21.04
C THR A 268 11.90 0.98 -19.88
N LEU A 269 11.21 0.73 -18.75
CA LEU A 269 11.43 1.52 -17.52
C LEU A 269 12.86 1.41 -16.99
N ASP A 270 13.50 0.27 -17.20
CA ASP A 270 14.87 0.04 -16.76
C ASP A 270 15.85 0.90 -17.57
N GLU A 271 15.65 1.03 -18.88
CA GLU A 271 16.44 1.93 -19.75
C GLU A 271 16.26 3.40 -19.38
N LEU A 272 15.02 3.84 -19.12
CA LEU A 272 14.75 5.21 -18.62
C LEU A 272 15.37 5.46 -17.24
N SER A 273 15.59 4.41 -16.45
CA SER A 273 16.25 4.52 -15.15
C SER A 273 17.79 4.46 -15.24
N HIS A 274 18.31 3.96 -16.37
CA HIS A 274 19.74 3.87 -16.69
C HIS A 274 20.26 5.22 -17.19
N PHE A 275 20.79 6.00 -16.26
CA PHE A 275 21.70 7.10 -16.59
C PHE A 275 22.96 6.52 -17.23
N PRO A 276 23.46 7.06 -18.36
CA PRO A 276 24.80 6.74 -18.83
C PRO A 276 25.82 7.12 -17.73
N ALA A 277 26.68 6.17 -17.39
CA ALA A 277 27.63 6.25 -16.27
C ALA A 277 28.84 7.17 -16.54
N SER A 278 28.70 8.24 -17.33
CA SER A 278 29.84 8.99 -17.86
C SER A 278 30.29 10.23 -17.05
N HIS A 279 29.64 10.60 -15.94
CA HIS A 279 30.06 11.76 -15.12
C HIS A 279 30.31 11.45 -13.63
N LEU A 280 30.59 10.20 -13.27
CA LEU A 280 31.02 9.82 -11.91
C LEU A 280 32.55 9.86 -11.69
N ARG A 281 33.32 10.41 -12.63
CA ARG A 281 34.76 10.65 -12.48
C ARG A 281 35.11 12.07 -12.94
N GLU A 282 34.95 13.02 -12.03
CA GLU A 282 35.76 14.24 -11.90
C GLU A 282 35.01 15.17 -10.94
N VAL A 283 35.09 14.87 -9.64
CA VAL A 283 35.42 15.81 -8.55
C VAL A 283 35.65 14.91 -7.34
N ALA A 284 36.88 14.43 -7.20
CA ALA A 284 37.46 14.02 -5.93
C ALA A 284 38.58 15.01 -5.61
#